data_AF-A0AAN8JTE0-F1
#
_entry.id   AF-A0AAN8JTE0-F1
#
_cell.length_a   1.000
_cell.length_b   1.000
_cell.length_c   1.000
_cell.angle_alpha   90.00
_cell.angle_beta   90.00
_cell.angle_gamma   90.00
#
_symmetry.space_group_name_H-M   'P 1'
#
loop_
_entity.id
_entity.type
_entity.pdbx_description
1 polymer ?
#
loop_
_entity_poly.entity_id
_entity_poly.type
_entity_poly.pdbx_seq_one_letter_code
_entity_poly.pdbx_strand_id
1 'polypeptide(L)'
;MLDNIPDVHFTRPLDKTKPEQVLSTKAKESLLAPGLVNDPSKLREDVKVLLKAAKILRKDIANAPLWKFQGTFDNYEPPALLQLFCNHAIQGLHDVKTTSRAESMNQSASVLAQHFVCAYKTDRQVTYGTKHGNVAFKHRTETPLNVGLALDVHKNTRSKCLVEKLGQLDLSVPYKKVMEIETDIANSVLSG
;
A
#
# COMPACT_ATOMS: atom_id res chain seq x y z
N MET A 1 19.63 -30.84 2.93
CA MET A 1 20.13 -29.61 3.59
C MET A 1 19.05 -28.51 3.64
N LEU A 2 17.76 -28.86 3.56
CA LEU A 2 16.61 -27.95 3.76
C LEU A 2 15.73 -28.40 4.94
N ASP A 3 16.09 -29.50 5.59
CA ASP A 3 15.25 -30.24 6.55
C ASP A 3 15.21 -29.64 7.96
N ASN A 4 15.87 -28.49 8.19
CA ASN A 4 16.02 -27.88 9.51
C ASN A 4 15.58 -26.42 9.57
N ILE A 5 14.63 -26.00 8.73
CA ILE A 5 13.98 -24.69 8.94
C ILE A 5 12.85 -24.90 9.94
N PRO A 6 12.96 -24.40 11.19
CA PRO A 6 11.88 -24.51 12.16
C PRO A 6 10.62 -23.84 11.62
N ASP A 7 9.46 -24.41 11.97
CA ASP A 7 8.12 -23.93 11.63
C ASP A 7 7.67 -24.08 10.16
N VAL A 8 8.35 -24.88 9.34
CA VAL A 8 8.01 -25.07 7.91
C VAL A 8 7.89 -26.55 7.57
N HIS A 9 6.86 -26.94 6.81
CA HIS A 9 6.67 -28.29 6.29
C HIS A 9 6.50 -28.27 4.77
N PHE A 10 7.13 -29.23 4.11
CA PHE A 10 7.00 -29.43 2.67
C PHE A 10 5.87 -30.42 2.41
N THR A 11 4.86 -29.99 1.65
CA THR A 11 3.76 -30.85 1.22
C THR A 11 3.90 -31.15 -0.27
N ARG A 12 3.91 -32.44 -0.61
CA ARG A 12 3.80 -32.90 -1.99
C ARG A 12 2.34 -32.75 -2.44
N PRO A 13 2.05 -31.98 -3.50
CA PRO A 13 0.71 -31.92 -4.05
C PRO A 13 0.28 -33.30 -4.59
N LEU A 14 -1.03 -33.58 -4.52
CA LEU A 14 -1.64 -34.79 -5.07
C LEU A 14 -1.41 -34.95 -6.58
N ASP A 15 -1.25 -33.82 -7.27
CA ASP A 15 -0.89 -33.74 -8.68
C ASP A 15 0.64 -33.70 -8.82
N LYS A 16 1.20 -34.79 -9.35
CA LYS A 16 2.66 -35.00 -9.51
C LYS A 16 3.32 -34.03 -10.49
N THR A 17 2.54 -33.29 -11.28
CA THR A 17 3.08 -32.27 -12.20
C THR A 17 3.37 -30.94 -11.52
N LYS A 18 2.91 -30.75 -10.28
CA LYS A 18 3.10 -29.51 -9.52
C LYS A 18 4.33 -29.61 -8.60
N PRO A 19 5.11 -28.52 -8.46
CA PRO A 19 6.24 -28.50 -7.55
C PRO A 19 5.79 -28.61 -6.09
N GLU A 20 6.68 -29.13 -5.23
CA GLU A 20 6.46 -29.20 -3.79
C GLU A 20 6.12 -27.83 -3.20
N GLN A 21 5.14 -27.80 -2.31
CA GLN A 21 4.68 -26.57 -1.66
C GLN A 21 5.25 -26.45 -0.26
N VAL A 22 5.66 -25.24 0.10
CA VAL A 22 6.21 -24.91 1.40
C VAL A 22 5.13 -24.25 2.25
N LEU A 23 4.76 -24.86 3.37
CA LEU A 23 3.71 -24.37 4.26
C LEU A 23 4.29 -24.07 5.64
N SER A 24 3.91 -22.95 6.24
CA SER A 24 4.25 -22.68 7.64
C SER A 24 3.31 -23.46 8.56
N THR A 25 3.86 -24.00 9.66
CA THR A 25 3.09 -24.66 10.74
C THR A 25 2.46 -23.65 11.71
N LYS A 26 2.84 -22.38 11.64
CA LYS A 26 2.22 -21.32 12.45
C LYS A 26 1.00 -20.76 11.72
N ALA A 27 -0.13 -20.73 12.40
CA ALA A 27 -1.31 -20.01 11.92
C ALA A 27 -0.94 -18.53 11.75
N LYS A 28 -1.24 -17.95 10.58
CA LYS A 28 -0.97 -16.53 10.29
C LYS A 28 -1.53 -15.62 11.39
N GLU A 29 -2.67 -15.98 11.98
CA GLU A 29 -3.29 -15.22 13.07
C GLU A 29 -2.45 -15.19 14.35
N SER A 30 -1.69 -16.24 14.69
CA SER A 30 -0.92 -16.30 15.94
C SER A 30 0.30 -15.37 15.92
N LEU A 31 0.86 -15.10 14.73
CA LEU A 31 1.91 -14.10 14.53
C LEU A 31 1.38 -12.66 14.58
N LEU A 32 0.09 -12.45 14.27
CA LEU A 32 -0.56 -11.15 14.24
C LEU A 32 -1.22 -10.77 15.59
N ALA A 33 -1.51 -11.76 16.44
CA ALA A 33 -2.17 -11.60 17.73
C ALA A 33 -1.52 -10.55 18.67
N PRO A 34 -0.19 -10.41 18.77
CA PRO A 34 0.44 -9.38 19.62
C PRO A 34 0.11 -7.95 19.18
N GLY A 35 -0.20 -7.73 17.91
CA GLY A 35 -0.57 -6.42 17.35
C GLY A 35 -2.04 -6.04 17.55
N LEU A 36 -2.86 -6.93 18.10
CA LEU A 36 -4.32 -6.78 18.24
C LEU A 36 -4.79 -6.58 19.69
N VAL A 37 -3.89 -6.22 20.61
CA VAL A 37 -4.26 -5.93 22.01
C VAL A 37 -5.20 -4.71 22.04
N ASN A 38 -6.48 -5.00 22.21
CA ASN A 38 -7.55 -3.99 22.20
C ASN A 38 -7.75 -3.27 23.54
N ASP A 39 -7.05 -3.69 24.61
CA ASP A 39 -7.14 -3.09 25.93
C ASP A 39 -5.96 -2.12 26.17
N PRO A 40 -6.19 -0.79 26.09
CA PRO A 40 -5.12 0.21 26.24
C PRO A 40 -4.50 0.22 27.64
N SER A 41 -5.19 -0.31 28.65
CA SER A 41 -4.73 -0.30 30.05
C SER A 41 -3.62 -1.31 30.31
N LYS A 42 -3.51 -2.35 29.48
CA LYS A 42 -2.49 -3.42 29.57
C LYS A 42 -1.28 -3.17 28.66
N LEU A 43 -1.30 -2.07 27.92
CA LEU A 43 -0.21 -1.71 27.01
C LEU A 43 0.90 -1.00 27.77
N ARG A 44 2.14 -1.33 27.40
CA ARG A 44 3.31 -0.55 27.79
C ARG A 44 3.19 0.88 27.27
N GLU A 45 3.83 1.83 27.95
CA GLU A 45 3.69 3.25 27.65
C GLU A 45 4.22 3.63 26.25
N ASP A 46 5.31 3.01 25.81
CA ASP A 46 5.85 3.13 24.45
C ASP A 46 4.82 2.76 23.37
N VAL A 47 4.07 1.66 23.59
CA VAL A 47 3.00 1.23 22.68
C VAL A 47 1.85 2.23 22.65
N LYS A 48 1.49 2.83 23.80
CA LYS A 48 0.46 3.88 23.83
C LYS A 48 0.88 5.11 23.03
N VAL A 49 2.16 5.50 23.09
CA VAL A 49 2.71 6.60 22.28
C VAL A 49 2.62 6.27 20.79
N LEU A 50 3.00 5.05 20.37
CA LEU A 50 2.86 4.60 18.99
C LEU A 50 1.40 4.60 18.52
N LEU A 51 0.46 4.18 19.37
CA LEU A 51 -0.97 4.24 19.04
C LEU A 51 -1.48 5.66 18.88
N LYS A 52 -1.01 6.61 19.72
CA LYS A 52 -1.33 8.03 19.57
C LYS A 52 -0.77 8.59 18.26
N ALA A 53 0.49 8.31 17.93
CA ALA A 53 1.11 8.70 16.67
C ALA A 53 0.33 8.13 15.48
N ALA A 54 -0.02 6.84 15.51
CA ALA A 54 -0.82 6.20 14.46
C ALA A 54 -2.21 6.82 14.30
N LYS A 55 -2.85 7.31 15.38
CA LYS A 55 -4.12 8.05 15.29
C LYS A 55 -3.94 9.41 14.61
N ILE A 56 -2.85 10.13 14.90
CA ILE A 56 -2.53 11.40 14.26
C ILE A 56 -2.30 11.19 12.76
N LEU A 57 -1.48 10.20 12.39
CA LEU A 57 -1.21 9.87 10.98
C LEU A 57 -2.47 9.46 10.22
N ARG A 58 -3.35 8.67 10.84
CA ARG A 58 -4.65 8.31 10.23
C ARG A 58 -5.56 9.51 10.00
N LYS A 59 -5.55 10.49 10.90
CA LYS A 59 -6.29 11.74 10.73
C LYS A 59 -5.72 12.58 9.59
N ASP A 60 -4.40 12.65 9.48
CA ASP A 60 -3.70 13.32 8.36
C ASP A 60 -4.11 12.71 7.00
N ILE A 61 -4.05 11.38 6.89
CA ILE A 61 -4.49 10.66 5.68
C ILE A 61 -5.98 10.88 5.39
N ALA A 62 -6.84 10.85 6.43
CA ALA A 62 -8.28 11.01 6.27
C ALA A 62 -8.65 12.40 5.73
N ASN A 63 -7.89 13.43 6.12
CA ASN A 63 -8.10 14.81 5.68
C ASN A 63 -7.43 15.12 4.33
N ALA A 64 -6.49 14.30 3.88
CA ALA A 64 -5.83 14.49 2.60
C ALA A 64 -6.82 14.37 1.42
N PRO A 65 -6.70 15.24 0.40
CA PRO A 65 -7.59 15.23 -0.75
C PRO A 65 -7.52 13.91 -1.50
N LEU A 66 -8.62 13.56 -2.15
CA LEU A 66 -8.64 12.42 -3.07
C LEU A 66 -7.91 12.82 -4.34
N TRP A 67 -6.88 12.05 -4.69
CA TRP A 67 -6.24 12.16 -5.97
C TRP A 67 -6.95 11.31 -7.02
N LYS A 68 -6.94 11.81 -8.27
CA LYS A 68 -7.42 11.10 -9.45
C LYS A 68 -6.46 11.35 -10.59
N PHE A 69 -6.24 10.34 -11.41
CA PHE A 69 -5.45 10.49 -12.63
C PHE A 69 -6.15 11.44 -13.60
N GLN A 70 -5.45 12.50 -14.01
CA GLN A 70 -5.92 13.53 -14.95
C GLN A 70 -5.01 13.62 -16.19
N GLY A 71 -4.27 12.56 -16.50
CA GLY A 71 -3.27 12.52 -17.58
C GLY A 71 -1.83 12.80 -17.11
N THR A 72 -1.64 13.31 -15.90
CA THR A 72 -0.32 13.49 -15.26
C THR A 72 -0.32 12.95 -13.83
N PHE A 73 0.88 12.71 -13.30
CA PHE A 73 1.15 12.31 -11.92
C PHE A 73 1.60 13.48 -11.02
N ASP A 74 1.87 14.65 -11.59
CA ASP A 74 2.55 15.77 -10.90
C ASP A 74 1.67 16.50 -9.87
N ASN A 75 0.36 16.25 -9.89
CA ASN A 75 -0.63 16.89 -9.03
C ASN A 75 -0.90 16.12 -7.73
N TYR A 76 -0.03 15.18 -7.36
CA TYR A 76 -0.14 14.42 -6.12
C TYR A 76 0.89 14.85 -5.08
N GLU A 77 0.40 15.25 -3.92
CA GLU A 77 1.22 15.45 -2.74
C GLU A 77 0.78 14.45 -1.65
N PRO A 78 1.70 13.62 -1.11
CA PRO A 78 1.37 12.75 0.00
C PRO A 78 1.05 13.60 1.26
N PRO A 79 0.27 13.06 2.21
CA PRO A 79 -0.02 13.77 3.47
C PRO A 79 1.28 14.15 4.18
N ALA A 80 1.43 15.44 4.52
CA ALA A 80 2.72 16.00 4.95
C ALA A 80 3.25 15.36 6.24
N LEU A 81 2.39 15.09 7.24
CA LEU A 81 2.83 14.46 8.49
C LEU A 81 3.21 12.99 8.25
N LEU A 82 2.50 12.30 7.35
CA LEU A 82 2.86 10.95 6.96
C LEU A 82 4.20 10.89 6.23
N GLN A 83 4.45 11.80 5.28
CA GLN A 83 5.71 11.86 4.57
C GLN A 83 6.88 12.18 5.52
N LEU A 84 6.67 13.13 6.44
CA LEU A 84 7.64 13.45 7.50
C LEU A 84 7.93 12.24 8.37
N PHE A 85 6.89 11.51 8.79
CA PHE A 85 7.05 10.28 9.56
C PHE A 85 7.83 9.22 8.78
N CYS A 86 7.51 8.97 7.51
CA CYS A 86 8.22 8.00 6.68
C CYS A 86 9.70 8.38 6.49
N ASN A 87 10.00 9.66 6.29
CA ASN A 87 11.38 10.16 6.23
C ASN A 87 12.15 9.85 7.52
N HIS A 88 11.58 10.16 8.69
CA HIS A 88 12.22 9.86 9.98
C HIS A 88 12.22 8.37 10.33
N ALA A 89 11.27 7.58 9.85
CA ALA A 89 11.27 6.13 10.03
C ALA A 89 12.42 5.46 9.26
N ILE A 90 12.74 5.98 8.06
CA ILE A 90 13.86 5.49 7.25
C ILE A 90 15.20 5.99 7.79
N GLN A 91 15.29 7.26 8.20
CA GLN A 91 16.57 7.91 8.50
C GLN A 91 16.90 8.04 9.99
N GLY A 92 15.89 8.12 10.86
CA GLY A 92 16.03 8.71 12.20
C GLY A 92 16.16 10.24 12.15
N LEU A 93 16.68 10.84 13.21
CA LEU A 93 16.93 12.30 13.32
C LEU A 93 18.37 12.65 12.90
N HIS A 94 18.75 12.28 11.69
CA HIS A 94 20.08 12.59 11.15
C HIS A 94 19.98 13.56 9.98
N ASP A 95 20.93 14.48 9.87
CA ASP A 95 21.01 15.38 8.72
C ASP A 95 21.47 14.63 7.47
N VAL A 96 20.83 14.92 6.33
CA VAL A 96 21.26 14.37 5.04
C VAL A 96 22.43 15.19 4.51
N LYS A 97 23.56 14.52 4.27
CA LYS A 97 24.83 15.18 3.88
C LYS A 97 24.91 15.60 2.39
N THR A 98 24.05 15.08 1.52
CA THR A 98 24.07 15.36 0.07
C THR A 98 22.67 15.49 -0.50
N THR A 99 22.52 16.29 -1.56
CA THR A 99 21.24 16.54 -2.24
C THR A 99 20.67 15.27 -2.89
N SER A 100 21.50 14.49 -3.61
CA SER A 100 21.04 13.25 -4.26
C SER A 100 20.52 12.20 -3.27
N ARG A 101 21.13 12.14 -2.09
CA ARG A 101 20.67 11.26 -1.01
C ARG A 101 19.33 11.75 -0.47
N ALA A 102 19.15 13.07 -0.31
CA ALA A 102 17.90 13.63 0.16
C ALA A 102 16.75 13.36 -0.82
N GLU A 103 17.00 13.48 -2.12
CA GLU A 103 16.03 13.20 -3.18
C GLU A 103 15.60 11.73 -3.20
N SER A 104 16.56 10.79 -3.22
CA SER A 104 16.27 9.35 -3.20
C SER A 104 15.50 8.93 -1.95
N MET A 105 15.79 9.57 -0.81
CA MET A 105 15.10 9.32 0.44
C MET A 105 13.68 9.88 0.43
N ASN A 106 13.50 11.11 -0.03
CA ASN A 106 12.17 11.71 -0.21
C ASN A 106 11.31 10.88 -1.17
N GLN A 107 11.90 10.32 -2.22
CA GLN A 107 11.22 9.40 -3.12
C GLN A 107 10.77 8.13 -2.39
N SER A 108 11.66 7.50 -1.61
CA SER A 108 11.35 6.30 -0.83
C SER A 108 10.24 6.55 0.21
N ALA A 109 10.32 7.68 0.92
CA ALA A 109 9.28 8.08 1.87
C ALA A 109 7.95 8.39 1.19
N SER A 110 7.96 9.02 0.00
CA SER A 110 6.75 9.25 -0.79
C SER A 110 6.10 7.95 -1.25
N VAL A 111 6.89 6.97 -1.69
CA VAL A 111 6.41 5.62 -2.06
C VAL A 111 5.74 4.94 -0.87
N LEU A 112 6.38 4.97 0.31
CA LEU A 112 5.78 4.41 1.53
C LEU A 112 4.49 5.15 1.90
N ALA A 113 4.49 6.48 1.88
CA ALA A 113 3.31 7.28 2.19
C ALA A 113 2.14 6.94 1.27
N GLN A 114 2.38 6.78 -0.03
CA GLN A 114 1.37 6.35 -0.99
C GLN A 114 0.81 4.96 -0.66
N HIS A 115 1.66 4.00 -0.28
CA HIS A 115 1.19 2.70 0.20
C HIS A 115 0.34 2.78 1.47
N PHE A 116 0.74 3.61 2.45
CA PHE A 116 -0.05 3.84 3.66
C PHE A 116 -1.43 4.45 3.33
N VAL A 117 -1.49 5.41 2.40
CA VAL A 117 -2.76 6.00 1.95
C VAL A 117 -3.67 4.95 1.31
N CYS A 118 -3.14 4.15 0.38
CA CYS A 118 -3.89 3.08 -0.27
C CYS A 118 -4.38 2.02 0.73
N ALA A 119 -3.54 1.62 1.68
CA ALA A 119 -3.88 0.64 2.70
C ALA A 119 -4.92 1.17 3.71
N TYR A 120 -4.90 2.47 4.03
CA TYR A 120 -5.84 3.09 4.96
C TYR A 120 -7.21 3.40 4.35
N LYS A 121 -7.26 3.66 3.04
CA LYS A 121 -8.50 3.95 2.31
C LYS A 121 -8.93 2.74 1.46
N THR A 122 -8.88 1.54 2.04
CA THR A 122 -9.33 0.29 1.40
C THR A 122 -10.84 0.11 1.50
N ASP A 123 -11.44 -0.60 0.53
CA ASP A 123 -12.89 -0.90 0.50
C ASP A 123 -13.41 -1.50 1.82
N ARG A 124 -12.59 -2.29 2.53
CA ARG A 124 -12.94 -2.87 3.84
C ARG A 124 -12.96 -1.83 4.96
N GLN A 125 -11.99 -0.92 5.01
CA GLN A 125 -11.98 0.16 6.01
C GLN A 125 -13.02 1.23 5.70
N VAL A 126 -13.36 1.42 4.43
CA VAL A 126 -14.47 2.24 3.97
C VAL A 126 -15.83 1.67 4.37
N THR A 127 -16.02 0.35 4.19
CA THR A 127 -17.31 -0.32 4.42
C THR A 127 -17.62 -0.49 5.92
N TYR A 128 -16.59 -0.72 6.74
CA TYR A 128 -16.73 -0.95 8.19
C TYR A 128 -16.22 0.20 9.07
N GLY A 129 -15.67 1.26 8.46
CA GLY A 129 -15.22 2.47 9.13
C GLY A 129 -16.40 3.37 9.52
N THR A 130 -16.23 4.07 10.63
CA THR A 130 -17.25 4.84 11.36
C THR A 130 -18.16 5.69 10.47
N LYS A 131 -19.44 5.75 10.85
CA LYS A 131 -20.59 6.48 10.26
C LYS A 131 -20.42 8.01 10.12
N HIS A 132 -19.22 8.54 10.01
CA HIS A 132 -18.96 9.98 9.92
C HIS A 132 -18.85 10.41 8.46
N GLY A 133 -19.99 10.81 7.88
CA GLY A 133 -20.25 11.93 6.96
C GLY A 133 -19.28 12.36 5.84
N ASN A 134 -18.08 11.82 5.73
CA ASN A 134 -17.09 12.27 4.76
C ASN A 134 -17.17 11.37 3.52
N VAL A 135 -17.87 11.84 2.49
CA VAL A 135 -18.10 11.11 1.23
C VAL A 135 -16.78 10.71 0.58
N ALA A 136 -15.71 11.48 0.79
CA ALA A 136 -14.36 11.18 0.31
C ALA A 136 -13.74 9.91 0.93
N PHE A 137 -14.22 9.47 2.10
CA PHE A 137 -13.78 8.23 2.74
C PHE A 137 -14.53 7.01 2.19
N LYS A 138 -15.49 7.17 1.26
CA LYS A 138 -16.31 6.07 0.74
C LYS A 138 -15.78 5.39 -0.52
N HIS A 139 -14.58 5.74 -0.97
CA HIS A 139 -14.01 5.19 -2.20
C HIS A 139 -12.57 4.76 -2.00
N ARG A 140 -12.21 3.61 -2.57
CA ARG A 140 -10.82 3.20 -2.77
C ARG A 140 -10.05 4.38 -3.36
N THR A 141 -9.02 4.81 -2.64
CA THR A 141 -8.18 5.92 -3.12
C THR A 141 -7.10 5.38 -4.03
N GLU A 142 -6.98 5.97 -5.21
CA GLU A 142 -5.89 5.75 -6.13
C GLU A 142 -4.74 6.69 -5.77
N THR A 143 -3.51 6.26 -6.03
CA THR A 143 -2.31 7.07 -5.93
C THR A 143 -1.54 6.97 -7.25
N PRO A 144 -0.66 7.95 -7.55
CA PRO A 144 0.20 7.88 -8.72
C PRO A 144 1.00 6.58 -8.80
N LEU A 145 1.48 6.08 -7.67
CA LEU A 145 2.23 4.83 -7.60
C LEU A 145 1.41 3.64 -8.08
N ASN A 146 0.19 3.49 -7.57
CA ASN A 146 -0.66 2.32 -7.88
C ASN A 146 -1.19 2.37 -9.33
N VAL A 147 -1.49 3.57 -9.84
CA VAL A 147 -1.92 3.79 -11.23
C VAL A 147 -0.73 3.62 -12.18
N GLY A 148 0.39 4.28 -11.88
CA GLY A 148 1.62 4.23 -12.66
C GLY A 148 2.18 2.81 -12.76
N LEU A 149 2.20 2.05 -11.65
CA LEU A 149 2.63 0.65 -11.66
C LEU A 149 1.73 -0.21 -12.56
N ALA A 150 0.41 -0.03 -12.49
CA ALA A 150 -0.52 -0.80 -13.33
C ALA A 150 -0.33 -0.50 -14.82
N LEU A 151 -0.20 0.80 -15.16
CA LEU A 151 0.02 1.27 -16.53
C LEU A 151 1.36 0.78 -17.07
N ASP A 152 2.44 0.91 -16.29
CA ASP A 152 3.78 0.50 -16.72
C ASP A 152 3.87 -1.02 -16.91
N VAL A 153 3.36 -1.80 -15.95
CA VAL A 153 3.30 -3.27 -16.08
C VAL A 153 2.48 -3.68 -17.29
N HIS A 154 1.30 -3.08 -17.52
CA HIS A 154 0.49 -3.41 -18.68
C HIS A 154 1.14 -2.98 -20.00
N LYS A 155 1.74 -1.79 -20.05
CA LYS A 155 2.47 -1.31 -21.23
C LYS A 155 3.57 -2.29 -21.64
N ASN A 156 4.35 -2.78 -20.68
CA ASN A 156 5.51 -3.63 -20.93
C ASN A 156 5.16 -5.10 -21.17
N THR A 157 4.04 -5.60 -20.60
CA THR A 157 3.72 -7.04 -20.65
C THR A 157 2.44 -7.38 -21.38
N ARG A 158 1.54 -6.41 -21.56
CA ARG A 158 0.15 -6.58 -22.02
C ARG A 158 -0.66 -7.61 -21.22
N SER A 159 -0.19 -8.00 -20.03
CA SER A 159 -0.77 -9.07 -19.24
C SER A 159 -1.84 -8.57 -18.28
N LYS A 160 -3.11 -8.79 -18.63
CA LYS A 160 -4.25 -8.59 -17.72
C LYS A 160 -4.07 -9.36 -16.41
N CYS A 161 -3.65 -10.62 -16.49
CA CYS A 161 -3.49 -11.50 -15.33
C CYS A 161 -2.48 -10.94 -14.32
N LEU A 162 -1.36 -10.37 -14.80
CA LEU A 162 -0.34 -9.80 -13.93
C LEU A 162 -0.86 -8.54 -13.20
N VAL A 163 -1.54 -7.65 -13.92
CA VAL A 163 -2.16 -6.46 -13.33
C VAL A 163 -3.21 -6.84 -12.28
N GLU A 164 -4.05 -7.84 -12.56
CA GLU A 164 -5.05 -8.30 -11.60
C GLU A 164 -4.41 -8.91 -10.33
N LYS A 165 -3.32 -9.69 -10.48
CA LYS A 165 -2.58 -10.24 -9.33
C LYS A 165 -1.97 -9.13 -8.46
N LEU A 166 -1.37 -8.10 -9.07
CA LEU A 166 -0.84 -6.96 -8.33
C LEU A 166 -1.96 -6.16 -7.64
N GLY A 167 -3.12 -6.05 -8.30
CA GLY A 167 -4.29 -5.40 -7.73
C GLY A 167 -4.86 -6.13 -6.52
N GLN A 168 -4.83 -7.47 -6.52
CA GLN A 168 -5.22 -8.31 -5.38
C GLN A 168 -4.30 -8.17 -4.17
N LEU A 169 -3.06 -7.71 -4.39
CA LEU A 169 -2.08 -7.42 -3.34
C LEU A 169 -2.10 -5.96 -2.87
N ASP A 170 -3.09 -5.17 -3.31
CA ASP A 170 -3.22 -3.73 -3.06
C ASP A 170 -2.04 -2.88 -3.59
N LEU A 171 -1.23 -3.43 -4.49
CA LEU A 171 -0.08 -2.76 -5.09
C LEU A 171 -0.46 -1.94 -6.33
N SER A 172 -1.51 -2.34 -7.05
CA SER A 172 -1.94 -1.69 -8.28
C SER A 172 -3.44 -1.42 -8.33
N VAL A 173 -3.86 -0.58 -9.28
CA VAL A 173 -5.29 -0.44 -9.62
C VAL A 173 -5.81 -1.66 -10.41
N PRO A 174 -7.14 -1.91 -10.42
CA PRO A 174 -7.71 -3.01 -11.19
C PRO A 174 -7.48 -2.82 -12.69
N TYR A 175 -7.38 -3.93 -13.43
CA TYR A 175 -7.18 -3.88 -14.88
C TYR A 175 -8.25 -3.06 -15.63
N LYS A 176 -9.50 -3.09 -15.15
CA LYS A 176 -10.57 -2.25 -15.70
C LYS A 176 -10.18 -0.77 -15.73
N LYS A 177 -9.55 -0.27 -14.66
CA LYS A 177 -9.12 1.12 -14.55
C LYS A 177 -8.02 1.47 -15.56
N VAL A 178 -7.09 0.54 -15.80
CA VAL A 178 -6.06 0.68 -16.85
C VAL A 178 -6.71 0.88 -18.21
N MET A 179 -7.70 0.06 -18.56
CA MET A 179 -8.40 0.16 -19.83
C MET A 179 -9.21 1.45 -19.98
N GLU A 180 -9.85 1.92 -18.91
CA GLU A 180 -10.50 3.23 -18.89
C GLU A 180 -9.50 4.34 -19.23
N ILE A 181 -8.35 4.34 -18.55
CA ILE A 181 -7.29 5.34 -18.78
C ILE A 181 -6.73 5.26 -20.22
N GLU A 182 -6.41 4.07 -20.72
CA GLU A 182 -5.88 3.92 -22.09
C GLU A 182 -6.91 4.35 -23.14
N THR A 183 -8.20 4.08 -22.91
CA THR A 183 -9.29 4.50 -23.79
C THR A 183 -9.46 6.02 -23.78
N ASP A 184 -9.43 6.64 -22.60
CA ASP A 184 -9.51 8.10 -22.45
C ASP A 184 -8.33 8.80 -23.16
N ILE A 185 -7.13 8.23 -23.06
CA ILE A 185 -5.94 8.73 -23.77
C ILE A 185 -6.10 8.55 -25.29
N ALA A 186 -6.57 7.39 -25.76
CA ALA A 186 -6.80 7.18 -27.18
C ALA A 186 -7.84 8.16 -27.75
N ASN A 187 -8.91 8.40 -27.00
CA ASN A 187 -9.97 9.33 -27.39
C ASN A 187 -9.49 10.78 -27.39
N SER A 188 -8.65 11.20 -26.43
CA SER A 188 -8.12 12.57 -26.40
C SER A 188 -7.21 12.88 -27.58
N VAL A 189 -6.47 11.88 -28.09
CA VAL A 189 -5.64 12.00 -29.30
C VAL A 189 -6.49 12.04 -30.57
N LEU A 190 -7.62 11.33 -30.63
CA LEU A 190 -8.52 11.33 -31.79
C LEU A 190 -9.44 12.56 -31.87
N SER A 191 -9.59 13.30 -30.76
CA SER A 191 -10.49 14.46 -30.65
C SER A 191 -9.77 15.80 -30.75
N GLY A 192 -8.43 15.81 -30.83
CA GLY A 192 -7.58 16.99 -30.98
C GLY A 192 -7.06 17.13 -32.40
#